data_AF-A0A9E5CF57-F1
#
_entry.id   AF-A0A9E5CF57-F1
#
_cell.length_a   1.000
_cell.length_b   1.000
_cell.length_c   1.000
_cell.angle_alpha   90.00
_cell.angle_beta   90.00
_cell.angle_gamma   90.00
#
_symmetry.space_group_name_H-M   'P 1'
#
loop_
_entity.id
_entity.type
_entity.pdbx_description
1 polymer ?
#
loop_
_entity_poly.entity_id
_entity_poly.type
_entity_poly.pdbx_seq_one_letter_code
_entity_poly.pdbx_strand_id
1 'polypeptide(L)' 'LEGATIMLLSTPKREEIEKLTATIEHIELETAPDFFDFFVEGCMFKPMENVWQGGQG' A
#
# COMPACT_ATOMS: atom_id res chain seq x y z
N LEU A 1 -14.06 11.69 -7.94
CA LEU A 1 -15.07 12.78 -7.86
C LEU A 1 -16.49 12.25 -7.68
N GLU A 2 -16.86 11.16 -8.35
CA GLU A 2 -18.20 10.57 -8.27
C GLU A 2 -18.71 10.34 -6.83
N GLY A 3 -17.89 9.75 -5.95
CA GLY A 3 -18.23 9.58 -4.54
C GLY A 3 -18.61 10.89 -3.84
N ALA A 4 -17.86 11.97 -4.10
CA ALA A 4 -18.16 13.29 -3.53
C ALA A 4 -19.50 13.84 -4.05
N THR A 5 -19.79 13.68 -5.34
CA THR A 5 -21.08 14.05 -5.92
C THR A 5 -22.24 13.29 -5.25
N ILE A 6 -22.08 11.99 -5.02
CA ILE A 6 -23.09 11.17 -4.34
C ILE A 6 -23.30 11.65 -2.89
N MET A 7 -22.23 11.99 -2.15
CA MET A 7 -22.34 12.50 -0.78
C MET A 7 -22.92 13.92 -0.69
N LEU A 8 -22.86 14.70 -1.78
CA LEU A 8 -23.51 16.02 -1.87
C LEU A 8 -25.01 15.91 -2.16
N LEU A 9 -25.43 14.90 -2.93
CA LEU A 9 -26.81 14.74 -3.36
C LEU A 9 -27.64 13.81 -2.45
N SER A 10 -27.02 13.06 -1.53
CA SER A 10 -27.71 12.09 -0.69
C SER A 10 -27.22 12.12 0.76
N THR A 11 -28.04 12.69 1.65
CA THR A 11 -27.79 12.70 3.10
C THR A 11 -27.69 11.30 3.70
N PRO A 12 -28.56 10.32 3.39
CA PRO A 12 -28.42 8.97 3.94
C PRO A 12 -27.10 8.30 3.58
N LYS A 13 -26.62 8.49 2.34
CA LYS A 13 -25.32 7.96 1.90
C LYS A 13 -24.15 8.64 2.59
N ARG A 14 -24.27 9.93 2.88
CA ARG A 14 -23.29 10.66 3.69
C ARG A 14 -23.21 10.09 5.11
N GLU A 15 -24.34 9.87 5.77
CA GLU A 15 -24.35 9.28 7.11
C GLU A 15 -23.80 7.85 7.12
N GLU A 16 -24.08 7.06 6.09
CA GLU A 16 -23.55 5.71 5.91
C GLU A 16 -22.01 5.73 5.79
N ILE A 17 -21.46 6.59 4.92
CA ILE A 17 -20.01 6.64 4.73
C ILE A 17 -19.29 7.16 5.98
N GLU A 18 -19.86 8.14 6.69
CA GLU A 18 -19.30 8.65 7.94
C GLU A 18 -19.20 7.53 8.99
N LYS A 19 -20.26 6.73 9.14
CA LYS A 19 -20.25 5.56 10.05
C LYS A 19 -19.23 4.52 9.61
N LEU A 20 -19.14 4.22 8.32
CA LEU A 20 -18.17 3.26 7.79
C LEU A 20 -16.73 3.74 8.02
N THR A 21 -16.44 5.02 7.75
CA THR A 21 -15.08 5.56 7.95
C THR A 21 -14.63 5.49 9.41
N ALA A 22 -15.56 5.60 10.35
CA ALA A 22 -15.26 5.48 11.77
C ALA A 22 -14.85 4.06 12.19
N THR A 23 -15.11 3.04 11.37
CA THR A 23 -14.73 1.65 11.65
C THR A 23 -13.45 1.20 10.94
N ILE A 24 -12.82 2.08 10.16
CA ILE A 24 -11.61 1.74 9.41
C ILE A 24 -10.40 1.76 10.36
N GLU A 25 -9.66 0.66 10.39
CA GLU A 25 -8.39 0.57 11.08
C GLU A 25 -7.25 1.00 10.15
N HIS A 26 -6.41 1.92 10.63
CA HIS A 26 -5.25 2.38 9.88
C HIS A 26 -4.04 1.50 10.26
N ILE A 27 -3.54 0.73 9.29
CA ILE A 27 -2.37 -0.14 9.48
C ILE A 27 -1.14 0.49 8.83
N GLU A 28 -0.07 0.62 9.59
CA GLU A 28 1.24 1.04 9.09
C GLU A 28 1.98 -0.16 8.52
N LEU A 29 1.96 -0.30 7.19
CA LEU A 29 2.55 -1.45 6.50
C LEU A 29 4.05 -1.60 6.79
N GLU A 30 4.78 -0.51 6.99
CA GLU A 30 6.21 -0.50 7.34
C GLU A 30 6.55 -1.16 8.69
N THR A 31 5.56 -1.36 9.55
CA THR A 31 5.74 -2.07 10.83
C THR A 31 5.69 -3.59 10.66
N ALA A 32 5.22 -4.09 9.52
CA ALA A 32 5.25 -5.51 9.22
C ALA A 32 6.72 -5.96 9.06
N PRO A 33 7.16 -7.04 9.74
CA PRO A 33 8.56 -7.47 9.74
C PRO A 33 9.16 -7.71 8.35
N ASP A 34 8.32 -8.03 7.36
CA ASP A 34 8.66 -8.41 5.99
C ASP A 34 8.27 -7.35 4.94
N PHE A 35 7.80 -6.18 5.36
CA PHE A 35 7.35 -5.12 4.46
C PHE A 35 8.38 -4.75 3.39
N PHE A 36 9.65 -4.56 3.80
CA PHE A 36 10.71 -4.13 2.89
C PHE A 36 11.08 -5.20 1.85
N ASP A 37 11.02 -6.48 2.22
CA ASP A 37 11.30 -7.57 1.29
C ASP A 37 10.22 -7.63 0.20
N PHE A 38 8.94 -7.57 0.58
CA PHE A 38 7.83 -7.50 -0.38
C PHE A 38 7.85 -6.22 -1.23
N PHE A 39 8.24 -5.10 -0.64
CA PHE A 39 8.35 -3.83 -1.35
C PHE A 39 9.44 -3.88 -2.43
N VAL A 40 10.64 -4.38 -2.10
CA VAL A 40 11.76 -4.52 -3.03
C VAL A 40 11.44 -5.52 -4.14
N GLU A 41 10.84 -6.65 -3.78
CA GLU A 41 10.38 -7.65 -4.74
C GLU A 41 9.32 -7.08 -5.70
N GLY A 42 8.28 -6.43 -5.15
CA GLY A 42 7.17 -5.87 -5.92
C GLY A 42 7.56 -4.71 -6.84
N CYS A 43 8.57 -3.93 -6.46
CA CYS A 43 9.14 -2.89 -7.32
C CYS A 43 10.13 -3.43 -8.36
N MET A 44 10.39 -4.74 -8.38
CA MET A 44 11.42 -5.37 -9.22
C MET A 44 12.81 -4.73 -9.04
N PHE A 45 13.12 -4.22 -7.85
CA PHE A 45 14.48 -3.78 -7.49
C PHE A 45 15.35 -5.00 -7.24
N LYS A 46 15.66 -5.75 -8.31
CA LYS A 46 16.65 -6.83 -8.20
C LYS A 46 18.02 -6.19 -7.97
N PRO A 47 18.77 -6.62 -6.94
CA PRO A 47 20.18 -6.26 -6.84
C PRO A 47 20.85 -6.57 -8.17
N MET A 48 21.67 -5.65 -8.69
CA MET A 48 22.59 -6.06 -9.77
C MET A 48 23.47 -7.15 -9.18
N GLU A 49 23.38 -8.36 -9.73
CA GLU A 49 24.30 -9.43 -9.37
C GLU A 49 25.72 -8.90 -9.60
N ASN A 50 26.48 -8.72 -8.52
CA ASN A 50 27.91 -8.49 -8.63
C ASN A 50 28.54 -9.81 -9.11
N VAL A 51 28.49 -10.05 -10.41
CA VAL A 51 29.33 -11.06 -11.07
C VAL A 51 30.78 -10.56 -11.09
N TRP A 52 31.40 -10.52 -9.90
CA TRP A 52 32.85 -10.56 -9.80
C TRP A 52 33.26 -12.04 -9.84
N GLN A 53 33.53 -12.53 -11.05
CA GLN A 53 34.28 -13.78 -11.26
C GLN A 53 35.77 -13.50 -10.99
N GLY A 54 36.10 -13.20 -9.73
CA GLY A 54 37.46 -13.04 -9.27
C GLY A 54 38.08 -14.40 -8.96
N GLY A 55 38.93 -14.89 -9.88
CA GLY A 55 40.02 -15.81 -9.57
C GLY A 55 39.68 -17.29 -9.57
N GLN A 56 39.66 -17.91 -10.76
CA GLN A 56 40.16 -19.28 -10.85
C GLN A 56 41.69 -19.22 -10.76
N GLY A 57 42.22 -19.63 -9.60
CA GLY A 57 43.56 -20.20 -9.50
C GLY A 57 43.51 -21.68 -9.83
#